data_AF-A0A2M8NMS9-F1
#
_entry.id   AF-A0A2M8NMS9-F1
#
_cell.length_a   1.000
_cell.length_b   1.000
_cell.length_c   1.000
_cell.angle_alpha   90.00
_cell.angle_beta   90.00
_cell.angle_gamma   90.00
#
_symmetry.space_group_name_H-M   'P 1'
#
loop_
_entity.id
_entity.type
_entity.pdbx_description
1 polymer ?
#
loop_
_entity_poly.entity_id
_entity_poly.type
_entity_poly.pdbx_seq_one_letter_code
_entity_poly.pdbx_strand_id
1 'polypeptide(L)'
;PSGATSAIQDLVNGLNDAIGAGTYAYIDTGVLGTDAIKVAFIYKPATVTPVGAFMTDLDPVFSRPPLAQTFRQNSTDQVFTAIVNHFKSKNCTGATGANLDQGDGQSCFNAQRIQQAQRLVTFINNVVIPTSGDPDVLIIGDLNSYLREDPIDTLLNAGFVHLDPDPANYSFVFFGQSGSLDHALASSNLAAQVTGAADWHINTDEPPVLDYNVEFKSPAQQALNQGTPFRSSDHDPLIVGLNLAPPNLVSNGTFDQPIGTNPNGNWAAFGAPNANSIVYTINGGKLEFYRQVNATQAVIFQNTGASLGLNAPLDLRFEAANLSMARKRLTVLLHDSDFSDLLLCSFWLAPMQAAQTYQMRTYTTEAWTNVSVSFYASSNDGQNGYQIDDVVLTSDGAANIGQTLCIDPNAPAPGFGADSGNLIVNGDFAVTTIAPWFTWATPLLSDIQWQVSGGVFEFSRSLTAQSALVAQYTSTAATVNTPVEAMFDIGNGSAVRKRVTVIAHDADFSDLAVCTFWVPPNAPLGRYLMRAYVTDAWTNATFSVYASTPGAGFYRLDNVSVQARPTLLVVGVECYEPGSITPPLIVRPDAAQIEPTIALPVVVPYAPEGAPAEIPLLIQPAAEQETETISAEGSVTE
;
A
#
# COMPACT_ATOMS: atom_id res chain seq x y z
N PRO A 1 -18.04 -34.66 -16.82
CA PRO A 1 -18.05 -33.73 -17.98
C PRO A 1 -18.77 -32.42 -17.63
N SER A 2 -18.27 -31.27 -18.08
CA SER A 2 -19.05 -30.02 -18.15
C SER A 2 -19.61 -29.81 -19.57
N GLY A 3 -20.67 -29.01 -19.68
CA GLY A 3 -21.40 -28.74 -20.93
C GLY A 3 -22.91 -28.61 -20.72
N ALA A 4 -23.65 -28.32 -21.80
CA ALA A 4 -25.08 -27.92 -21.76
C ALA A 4 -26.03 -28.94 -21.09
N THR A 5 -25.66 -30.22 -21.03
CA THR A 5 -26.46 -31.29 -20.41
C THR A 5 -25.80 -31.90 -19.17
N SER A 6 -24.81 -31.21 -18.59
CA SER A 6 -24.07 -31.69 -17.42
C SER A 6 -24.80 -31.34 -16.11
N ALA A 7 -24.54 -32.12 -15.05
CA ALA A 7 -25.11 -31.87 -13.72
C ALA A 7 -24.73 -30.48 -13.16
N ILE A 8 -23.51 -29.99 -13.42
CA ILE A 8 -23.09 -28.66 -12.99
C ILE A 8 -23.84 -27.54 -13.73
N GLN A 9 -24.12 -27.74 -15.03
CA GLN A 9 -24.93 -26.79 -15.79
C GLN A 9 -26.37 -26.79 -15.28
N ASP A 10 -26.94 -27.96 -14.98
CA ASP A 10 -28.28 -28.08 -14.41
C ASP A 10 -28.39 -27.36 -13.05
N LEU A 11 -27.40 -27.54 -12.18
CA LEU A 11 -27.30 -26.82 -10.91
C LEU A 11 -27.20 -25.30 -11.10
N VAL A 12 -26.32 -24.83 -12.01
CA VAL A 12 -26.19 -23.39 -12.30
C VAL A 12 -27.45 -22.80 -12.91
N ASN A 13 -28.16 -23.56 -13.75
CA ASN A 13 -29.47 -23.15 -14.27
C ASN A 13 -30.47 -23.00 -13.12
N GLY A 14 -30.61 -24.00 -12.26
CA GLY A 14 -31.52 -23.95 -11.11
C GLY A 14 -31.21 -22.81 -10.14
N LEU A 15 -29.92 -22.55 -9.87
CA LEU A 15 -29.51 -21.40 -9.08
C LEU A 15 -29.94 -20.09 -9.75
N ASN A 16 -29.62 -19.91 -11.04
CA ASN A 16 -29.95 -18.70 -11.78
C ASN A 16 -31.45 -18.48 -11.98
N ASP A 17 -32.24 -19.56 -12.11
CA ASP A 17 -33.70 -19.48 -12.13
C ASP A 17 -34.26 -19.02 -10.79
N ALA A 18 -33.66 -19.46 -9.68
CA ALA A 18 -34.09 -19.12 -8.33
C ALA A 18 -33.74 -17.67 -7.91
N ILE A 19 -32.56 -17.17 -8.29
CA ILE A 19 -32.05 -15.88 -7.78
C ILE A 19 -31.80 -14.80 -8.84
N GLY A 20 -31.92 -15.14 -10.12
CA GLY A 20 -31.73 -14.21 -11.24
C GLY A 20 -30.71 -14.72 -12.26
N ALA A 21 -31.06 -14.58 -13.55
CA ALA A 21 -30.24 -15.03 -14.66
C ALA A 21 -28.84 -14.39 -14.65
N GLY A 22 -27.80 -15.21 -14.83
CA GLY A 22 -26.41 -14.75 -14.88
C GLY A 22 -25.76 -14.48 -13.51
N THR A 23 -26.43 -14.79 -12.40
CA THR A 23 -25.87 -14.59 -11.05
C THR A 23 -24.71 -15.53 -10.77
N TYR A 24 -24.82 -16.78 -11.21
CA TYR A 24 -23.78 -17.80 -11.10
C TYR A 24 -23.33 -18.27 -12.48
N ALA A 25 -22.03 -18.54 -12.58
CA ALA A 25 -21.38 -19.23 -13.68
C ALA A 25 -20.48 -20.35 -13.13
N TYR A 26 -19.94 -21.19 -14.00
CA TYR A 26 -19.00 -22.24 -13.62
C TYR A 26 -17.79 -22.25 -14.55
N ILE A 27 -16.68 -22.84 -14.08
CA ILE A 27 -15.49 -23.04 -14.91
C ILE A 27 -15.69 -24.28 -15.78
N ASP A 28 -15.81 -24.08 -17.10
CA ASP A 28 -15.97 -25.18 -18.05
C ASP A 28 -14.63 -25.85 -18.34
N THR A 29 -14.42 -27.02 -17.76
CA THR A 29 -13.20 -27.81 -17.95
C THR A 29 -13.36 -28.97 -18.94
N GLY A 30 -14.50 -29.06 -19.63
CA GLY A 30 -14.91 -30.23 -20.40
C GLY A 30 -14.84 -31.55 -19.61
N VAL A 31 -14.19 -32.54 -20.20
CA VAL A 31 -13.90 -33.83 -19.56
C VAL A 31 -12.54 -33.74 -18.86
N LEU A 32 -12.56 -33.87 -17.53
CA LEU A 32 -11.36 -33.86 -16.70
C LEU A 32 -11.36 -35.13 -15.84
N GLY A 33 -10.27 -35.89 -15.91
CA GLY A 33 -10.16 -37.19 -15.26
C GLY A 33 -10.99 -38.29 -15.92
N THR A 34 -10.85 -39.51 -15.39
CA THR A 34 -11.59 -40.70 -15.83
C THR A 34 -12.56 -41.24 -14.77
N ASP A 35 -12.50 -40.69 -13.56
CA ASP A 35 -13.41 -40.99 -12.45
C ASP A 35 -14.82 -40.45 -12.77
N ALA A 36 -15.85 -41.14 -12.27
CA ALA A 36 -17.23 -40.65 -12.29
C ALA A 36 -17.40 -39.42 -11.39
N ILE A 37 -16.53 -39.26 -10.39
CA ILE A 37 -16.46 -38.12 -9.48
C ILE A 37 -15.51 -37.06 -10.05
N LYS A 38 -15.92 -35.79 -10.00
CA LYS A 38 -15.15 -34.64 -10.52
C LYS A 38 -15.25 -33.45 -9.57
N VAL A 39 -14.16 -32.70 -9.45
CA VAL A 39 -14.13 -31.38 -8.79
C VAL A 39 -14.50 -30.26 -9.76
N ALA A 40 -15.13 -29.19 -9.27
CA ALA A 40 -15.56 -28.07 -10.10
C ALA A 40 -15.67 -26.76 -9.31
N PHE A 41 -15.71 -25.65 -10.03
CA PHE A 41 -15.97 -24.31 -9.49
C PHE A 41 -17.28 -23.74 -9.99
N ILE A 42 -18.07 -23.17 -9.08
CA ILE A 42 -19.21 -22.29 -9.36
C ILE A 42 -18.89 -20.95 -8.70
N TYR A 43 -19.08 -19.84 -9.42
CA TYR A 43 -18.70 -18.50 -8.95
C TYR A 43 -19.75 -17.46 -9.35
N LYS A 44 -19.74 -16.30 -8.67
CA LYS A 44 -20.56 -15.14 -9.03
C LYS A 44 -19.76 -14.18 -9.91
N PRO A 45 -20.10 -14.00 -11.20
CA PRO A 45 -19.35 -13.10 -12.09
C PRO A 45 -19.30 -11.65 -11.64
N ALA A 46 -20.32 -11.19 -10.89
CA ALA A 46 -20.35 -9.84 -10.33
C ALA A 46 -19.30 -9.63 -9.22
N THR A 47 -18.87 -10.69 -8.53
CA THR A 47 -17.91 -10.61 -7.41
C THR A 47 -16.50 -10.89 -7.86
N VAL A 48 -16.32 -11.93 -8.69
CA VAL A 48 -15.00 -12.37 -9.16
C VAL A 48 -15.01 -12.67 -10.65
N THR A 49 -13.88 -12.39 -11.30
CA THR A 49 -13.63 -12.70 -12.71
C THR A 49 -12.50 -13.74 -12.81
N PRO A 50 -12.69 -14.87 -13.50
CA PRO A 50 -11.61 -15.81 -13.78
C PRO A 50 -10.50 -15.15 -14.61
N VAL A 51 -9.25 -15.33 -14.20
CA VAL A 51 -8.07 -14.84 -14.92
C VAL A 51 -7.34 -16.02 -15.54
N GLY A 52 -7.10 -15.96 -16.85
CA GLY A 52 -6.44 -17.04 -17.58
C GLY A 52 -7.28 -18.31 -17.69
N ALA A 53 -6.68 -19.36 -18.26
CA ALA A 53 -7.28 -20.68 -18.30
C ALA A 53 -7.15 -21.38 -16.94
N PHE A 54 -8.06 -22.32 -16.65
CA PHE A 54 -7.92 -23.20 -15.50
C PHE A 54 -6.66 -24.08 -15.63
N MET A 55 -6.11 -24.49 -14.50
CA MET A 55 -4.93 -25.36 -14.42
C MET A 55 -5.30 -26.68 -13.74
N THR A 56 -4.60 -27.76 -14.10
CA THR A 56 -4.81 -29.08 -13.51
C THR A 56 -3.55 -29.92 -13.60
N ASP A 57 -3.41 -30.89 -12.71
CA ASP A 57 -2.32 -31.87 -12.74
C ASP A 57 -2.85 -33.26 -13.06
N LEU A 58 -2.43 -33.80 -14.20
CA LEU A 58 -2.87 -35.10 -14.70
C LEU A 58 -1.97 -36.25 -14.23
N ASP A 59 -1.10 -36.01 -13.25
CA ASP A 59 -0.29 -37.08 -12.65
C ASP A 59 -1.17 -38.25 -12.17
N PRO A 60 -0.85 -39.51 -12.55
CA PRO A 60 -1.65 -40.68 -12.18
C PRO A 60 -1.84 -40.92 -10.68
N VAL A 61 -1.05 -40.27 -9.81
CA VAL A 61 -1.27 -40.32 -8.36
C VAL A 61 -2.65 -39.77 -7.98
N PHE A 62 -3.17 -38.83 -8.76
CA PHE A 62 -4.50 -38.27 -8.61
C PHE A 62 -5.52 -39.11 -9.37
N SER A 63 -6.34 -39.87 -8.62
CA SER A 63 -7.54 -40.50 -9.22
C SER A 63 -8.53 -39.44 -9.74
N ARG A 64 -8.51 -38.26 -9.12
CA ARG A 64 -9.28 -37.06 -9.48
C ARG A 64 -8.29 -35.90 -9.61
N PRO A 65 -7.95 -35.46 -10.83
CA PRO A 65 -7.04 -34.35 -11.03
C PRO A 65 -7.49 -33.11 -10.24
N PRO A 66 -6.59 -32.42 -9.52
CA PRO A 66 -6.92 -31.16 -8.86
C PRO A 66 -7.28 -30.10 -9.89
N LEU A 67 -8.18 -29.19 -9.54
CA LEU A 67 -8.60 -28.09 -10.40
C LEU A 67 -8.24 -26.76 -9.76
N ALA A 68 -7.37 -26.00 -10.41
CA ALA A 68 -6.97 -24.66 -9.99
C ALA A 68 -7.56 -23.59 -10.92
N GLN A 69 -8.06 -22.51 -10.34
CA GLN A 69 -8.50 -21.32 -11.09
C GLN A 69 -8.10 -20.07 -10.34
N THR A 70 -7.42 -19.16 -11.05
CA THR A 70 -7.13 -17.82 -10.57
C THR A 70 -8.36 -16.94 -10.74
N PHE A 71 -8.75 -16.23 -9.69
CA PHE A 71 -9.86 -15.29 -9.68
C PHE A 71 -9.35 -13.90 -9.31
N ARG A 72 -9.87 -12.88 -10.00
CA ARG A 72 -9.73 -11.47 -9.65
C ARG A 72 -10.98 -11.02 -8.90
N GLN A 73 -10.84 -10.44 -7.72
CA GLN A 73 -11.93 -9.76 -7.03
C GLN A 73 -12.21 -8.44 -7.74
N ASN A 74 -13.42 -8.29 -8.29
CA ASN A 74 -13.76 -7.16 -9.14
C ASN A 74 -13.71 -5.80 -8.42
N SER A 75 -13.86 -5.79 -7.08
CA SER A 75 -13.89 -4.55 -6.29
C SER A 75 -12.51 -4.02 -5.90
N THR A 76 -11.49 -4.87 -5.90
CA THR A 76 -10.13 -4.53 -5.41
C THR A 76 -9.03 -4.86 -6.42
N ASP A 77 -9.40 -5.48 -7.55
CA ASP A 77 -8.50 -6.05 -8.56
C ASP A 77 -7.47 -7.07 -8.05
N GLN A 78 -7.53 -7.43 -6.78
CA GLN A 78 -6.67 -8.44 -6.18
C GLN A 78 -6.99 -9.81 -6.73
N VAL A 79 -5.96 -10.64 -6.88
CA VAL A 79 -6.09 -11.99 -7.41
C VAL A 79 -5.73 -13.01 -6.34
N PHE A 80 -6.32 -14.19 -6.44
CA PHE A 80 -5.91 -15.37 -5.69
C PHE A 80 -6.21 -16.60 -6.53
N THR A 81 -5.54 -17.71 -6.25
CA THR A 81 -5.81 -18.98 -6.91
C THR A 81 -6.40 -19.99 -5.94
N ALA A 82 -7.64 -20.42 -6.19
CA ALA A 82 -8.24 -21.53 -5.48
C ALA A 82 -7.92 -22.85 -6.18
N ILE A 83 -7.66 -23.90 -5.42
CA ILE A 83 -7.39 -25.26 -5.89
C ILE A 83 -8.31 -26.23 -5.17
N VAL A 84 -9.24 -26.83 -5.91
CA VAL A 84 -10.16 -27.85 -5.37
C VAL A 84 -9.55 -29.23 -5.56
N ASN A 85 -9.53 -30.00 -4.47
CA ASN A 85 -8.94 -31.31 -4.38
C ASN A 85 -9.97 -32.32 -3.88
N HIS A 86 -9.81 -33.58 -4.26
CA HIS A 86 -10.52 -34.69 -3.65
C HIS A 86 -9.61 -35.92 -3.64
N PHE A 87 -8.90 -36.13 -2.53
CA PHE A 87 -7.87 -37.16 -2.41
C PHE A 87 -8.46 -38.57 -2.33
N LYS A 88 -7.58 -39.58 -2.35
CA LYS A 88 -7.98 -40.98 -2.33
C LYS A 88 -8.67 -41.32 -1.01
N SER A 89 -9.86 -41.94 -1.10
CA SER A 89 -10.64 -42.38 0.04
C SER A 89 -9.90 -43.32 0.99
N LYS A 90 -10.24 -43.26 2.28
CA LYS A 90 -9.73 -44.16 3.33
C LYS A 90 -10.22 -45.62 3.22
N ASN A 91 -11.18 -45.91 2.34
CA ASN A 91 -11.72 -47.26 2.11
C ASN A 91 -10.61 -48.22 1.62
N CYS A 92 -10.50 -49.39 2.26
CA CYS A 92 -9.51 -50.43 1.95
C CYS A 92 -9.78 -51.25 0.68
N THR A 93 -10.86 -51.00 -0.04
CA THR A 93 -11.18 -51.73 -1.26
C THR A 93 -10.06 -51.54 -2.30
N GLY A 94 -9.42 -52.65 -2.69
CA GLY A 94 -8.31 -52.65 -3.65
C GLY A 94 -6.97 -52.17 -3.10
N ALA A 95 -6.83 -51.99 -1.78
CA ALA A 95 -5.56 -51.63 -1.16
C ALA A 95 -4.53 -52.77 -1.26
N THR A 96 -3.29 -52.43 -1.60
CA THR A 96 -2.15 -53.37 -1.66
C THR A 96 -0.87 -52.68 -1.21
N GLY A 97 0.11 -53.45 -0.70
CA GLY A 97 1.42 -52.91 -0.30
C GLY A 97 1.29 -51.82 0.77
N ALA A 98 1.98 -50.69 0.59
CA ALA A 98 1.95 -49.55 1.52
C ALA A 98 0.57 -48.87 1.64
N ASN A 99 -0.39 -49.19 0.76
CA ASN A 99 -1.76 -48.69 0.84
C ASN A 99 -2.66 -49.55 1.75
N LEU A 100 -2.19 -50.70 2.23
CA LEU A 100 -2.89 -51.46 3.27
C LEU A 100 -2.97 -50.64 4.55
N ASP A 101 -3.97 -50.92 5.39
CA ASP A 101 -4.04 -50.34 6.73
C ASP A 101 -2.82 -50.80 7.54
N GLN A 102 -2.04 -49.83 8.03
CA GLN A 102 -0.84 -50.09 8.83
C GLN A 102 -1.15 -50.22 10.32
N GLY A 103 -2.40 -50.01 10.74
CA GLY A 103 -2.79 -50.02 12.15
C GLY A 103 -2.30 -48.80 12.94
N ASP A 104 -1.98 -47.71 12.24
CA ASP A 104 -1.48 -46.44 12.76
C ASP A 104 -2.58 -45.40 13.00
N GLY A 105 -3.85 -45.76 12.73
CA GLY A 105 -5.00 -44.88 12.86
C GLY A 105 -5.34 -44.08 11.59
N GLN A 106 -4.52 -44.15 10.55
CA GLN A 106 -4.70 -43.36 9.32
C GLN A 106 -5.49 -44.10 8.24
N SER A 107 -5.75 -45.40 8.45
CA SER A 107 -6.47 -46.29 7.53
C SER A 107 -5.78 -46.50 6.18
N CYS A 108 -6.46 -47.17 5.26
CA CYS A 108 -5.89 -47.51 3.96
C CYS A 108 -5.58 -46.27 3.10
N PHE A 109 -4.71 -46.47 2.11
CA PHE A 109 -4.27 -45.48 1.13
C PHE A 109 -3.60 -44.21 1.71
N ASN A 110 -3.15 -44.21 2.97
CA ASN A 110 -2.39 -43.09 3.54
C ASN A 110 -1.12 -42.80 2.71
N ALA A 111 -0.37 -43.83 2.32
CA ALA A 111 0.83 -43.67 1.48
C ALA A 111 0.54 -42.95 0.15
N GLN A 112 -0.59 -43.26 -0.50
CA GLN A 112 -1.00 -42.55 -1.71
C GLN A 112 -1.43 -41.10 -1.40
N ARG A 113 -2.17 -40.85 -0.31
CA ARG A 113 -2.56 -39.47 0.08
C ARG A 113 -1.35 -38.59 0.39
N ILE A 114 -0.30 -39.13 1.00
CA ILE A 114 0.99 -38.42 1.17
C ILE A 114 1.58 -38.04 -0.19
N GLN A 115 1.60 -38.97 -1.14
CA GLN A 115 2.10 -38.69 -2.50
C GLN A 115 1.25 -37.64 -3.22
N GLN A 116 -0.08 -37.66 -3.03
CA GLN A 116 -0.98 -36.63 -3.56
C GLN A 116 -0.68 -35.25 -2.96
N ALA A 117 -0.44 -35.16 -1.65
CA ALA A 117 -0.05 -33.90 -1.00
C ALA A 117 1.30 -33.38 -1.51
N GLN A 118 2.32 -34.24 -1.60
CA GLN A 118 3.63 -33.87 -2.13
C GLN A 118 3.57 -33.41 -3.60
N ARG A 119 2.76 -34.10 -4.41
CA ARG A 119 2.55 -33.74 -5.82
C ARG A 119 1.79 -32.43 -5.94
N LEU A 120 0.79 -32.19 -5.09
CA LEU A 120 0.05 -30.92 -5.05
C LEU A 120 0.98 -29.74 -4.76
N VAL A 121 1.88 -29.86 -3.77
CA VAL A 121 2.91 -28.83 -3.49
C VAL A 121 3.79 -28.58 -4.71
N THR A 122 4.21 -29.65 -5.40
CA THR A 122 5.01 -29.53 -6.63
C THR A 122 4.24 -28.80 -7.74
N PHE A 123 2.96 -29.14 -7.94
CA PHE A 123 2.09 -28.48 -8.90
C PHE A 123 1.90 -26.99 -8.59
N ILE A 124 1.72 -26.65 -7.32
CA ILE A 124 1.55 -25.26 -6.88
C ILE A 124 2.79 -24.43 -7.23
N ASN A 125 3.97 -24.90 -6.81
CA ASN A 125 5.21 -24.16 -6.96
C ASN A 125 5.68 -24.05 -8.42
N ASN A 126 5.47 -25.10 -9.21
CA ASN A 126 6.04 -25.17 -10.57
C ASN A 126 5.08 -24.76 -11.67
N VAL A 127 3.76 -24.74 -11.40
CA VAL A 127 2.74 -24.43 -12.41
C VAL A 127 1.82 -23.32 -11.94
N VAL A 128 1.19 -23.45 -10.78
CA VAL A 128 0.14 -22.51 -10.35
C VAL A 128 0.70 -21.11 -10.16
N ILE A 129 1.68 -20.94 -9.26
CA ILE A 129 2.25 -19.63 -8.93
C ILE A 129 2.90 -18.98 -10.16
N PRO A 130 3.72 -19.67 -10.97
CA PRO A 130 4.30 -19.09 -12.18
C PRO A 130 3.26 -18.68 -13.22
N THR A 131 2.14 -19.40 -13.34
CA THR A 131 1.10 -19.12 -14.33
C THR A 131 0.16 -18.01 -13.89
N SER A 132 -0.19 -17.95 -12.60
CA SER A 132 -1.00 -16.86 -12.02
C SER A 132 -0.21 -15.56 -11.93
N GLY A 133 1.11 -15.64 -11.74
CA GLY A 133 1.95 -14.50 -11.39
C GLY A 133 1.73 -14.02 -9.95
N ASP A 134 1.07 -14.84 -9.13
CA ASP A 134 0.58 -14.46 -7.81
C ASP A 134 0.73 -15.63 -6.80
N PRO A 135 1.28 -15.38 -5.60
CA PRO A 135 1.56 -16.42 -4.59
C PRO A 135 0.37 -16.73 -3.66
N ASP A 136 -0.77 -16.06 -3.79
CA ASP A 136 -1.96 -16.29 -2.96
C ASP A 136 -2.70 -17.53 -3.43
N VAL A 137 -2.51 -18.63 -2.69
CA VAL A 137 -3.03 -19.95 -3.05
C VAL A 137 -3.90 -20.49 -1.92
N LEU A 138 -5.10 -20.92 -2.27
CA LEU A 138 -6.06 -21.57 -1.38
C LEU A 138 -6.27 -23.03 -1.79
N ILE A 139 -5.82 -23.96 -0.97
CA ILE A 139 -6.08 -25.40 -1.10
C ILE A 139 -7.38 -25.70 -0.37
N ILE A 140 -8.37 -26.24 -1.08
CA ILE A 140 -9.67 -26.63 -0.52
C ILE A 140 -10.14 -28.01 -0.98
N GLY A 141 -10.98 -28.64 -0.17
CA GLY A 141 -11.74 -29.84 -0.53
C GLY A 141 -11.49 -31.02 0.42
N ASP A 142 -12.08 -32.17 0.07
CA ASP A 142 -11.96 -33.41 0.83
C ASP A 142 -10.57 -34.05 0.60
N LEU A 143 -9.67 -33.86 1.57
CA LEU A 143 -8.34 -34.45 1.54
C LEU A 143 -8.31 -35.87 2.12
N ASN A 144 -9.48 -36.40 2.51
CA ASN A 144 -9.69 -37.73 3.06
C ASN A 144 -8.72 -38.07 4.20
N SER A 145 -8.33 -37.06 4.98
CA SER A 145 -7.32 -37.16 6.04
C SER A 145 -7.82 -36.43 7.26
N TYR A 146 -7.61 -36.97 8.46
CA TYR A 146 -7.88 -36.18 9.66
C TYR A 146 -6.77 -35.14 9.89
N LEU A 147 -7.07 -34.14 10.71
CA LEU A 147 -6.24 -32.95 10.96
C LEU A 147 -4.76 -33.22 11.32
N ARG A 148 -4.44 -34.39 11.90
CA ARG A 148 -3.08 -34.78 12.32
C ARG A 148 -2.54 -35.99 11.54
N GLU A 149 -3.10 -36.26 10.36
CA GLU A 149 -2.59 -37.31 9.48
C GLU A 149 -1.50 -36.77 8.55
N ASP A 150 -0.62 -37.67 8.12
CA ASP A 150 0.57 -37.37 7.35
C ASP A 150 0.34 -36.49 6.10
N PRO A 151 -0.79 -36.59 5.37
CA PRO A 151 -1.05 -35.72 4.23
C PRO A 151 -1.27 -34.26 4.61
N ILE A 152 -1.88 -33.98 5.79
CA ILE A 152 -2.05 -32.62 6.30
C ILE A 152 -0.70 -32.08 6.78
N ASP A 153 0.05 -32.88 7.54
CA ASP A 153 1.40 -32.52 7.98
C ASP A 153 2.33 -32.25 6.79
N THR A 154 2.17 -32.97 5.68
CA THR A 154 2.92 -32.72 4.45
C THR A 154 2.67 -31.31 3.89
N LEU A 155 1.42 -30.85 3.88
CA LEU A 155 1.07 -29.50 3.41
C LEU A 155 1.54 -28.41 4.39
N LEU A 156 1.40 -28.65 5.70
CA LEU A 156 1.88 -27.75 6.74
C LEU A 156 3.42 -27.58 6.67
N ASN A 157 4.15 -28.68 6.53
CA ASN A 157 5.60 -28.67 6.38
C ASN A 157 6.08 -27.99 5.09
N ALA A 158 5.20 -27.87 4.08
CA ALA A 158 5.46 -27.11 2.86
C ALA A 158 5.17 -25.60 3.01
N GLY A 159 4.77 -25.13 4.19
CA GLY A 159 4.56 -23.71 4.50
C GLY A 159 3.12 -23.22 4.35
N PHE A 160 2.15 -24.12 4.13
CA PHE A 160 0.73 -23.76 4.13
C PHE A 160 0.20 -23.64 5.56
N VAL A 161 -0.71 -22.70 5.78
CA VAL A 161 -1.39 -22.45 7.04
C VAL A 161 -2.77 -23.08 6.99
N HIS A 162 -3.08 -23.94 7.95
CA HIS A 162 -4.42 -24.51 8.09
C HIS A 162 -5.39 -23.45 8.64
N LEU A 163 -6.49 -23.20 7.93
CA LEU A 163 -7.40 -22.10 8.27
C LEU A 163 -8.40 -22.45 9.38
N ASP A 164 -8.64 -23.74 9.60
CA ASP A 164 -9.55 -24.22 10.64
C ASP A 164 -8.95 -25.35 11.52
N PRO A 165 -7.89 -25.08 12.31
CA PRO A 165 -7.07 -26.12 12.94
C PRO A 165 -7.59 -26.63 14.29
N ASP A 166 -8.82 -26.29 14.69
CA ASP A 166 -9.38 -26.75 15.96
C ASP A 166 -9.70 -28.26 15.87
N PRO A 167 -9.10 -29.13 16.70
CA PRO A 167 -9.42 -30.56 16.70
C PRO A 167 -10.87 -30.89 17.11
N ALA A 168 -11.63 -29.91 17.64
CA ALA A 168 -13.05 -30.06 17.90
C ALA A 168 -13.92 -29.94 16.65
N ASN A 169 -13.39 -29.41 15.55
CA ASN A 169 -14.14 -29.24 14.30
C ASN A 169 -14.18 -30.54 13.49
N TYR A 170 -15.27 -30.70 12.75
CA TYR A 170 -15.55 -31.89 11.99
C TYR A 170 -16.44 -31.58 10.80
N SER A 171 -16.17 -32.25 9.69
CA SER A 171 -16.97 -32.19 8.48
C SER A 171 -17.54 -33.56 8.11
N PHE A 172 -17.24 -34.60 8.90
CA PHE A 172 -17.67 -35.97 8.63
C PHE A 172 -17.82 -36.82 9.91
N VAL A 173 -18.77 -37.75 9.90
CA VAL A 173 -19.01 -38.72 10.97
C VAL A 173 -19.02 -40.14 10.40
N PHE A 174 -18.15 -41.00 10.94
CA PHE A 174 -18.00 -42.39 10.54
C PHE A 174 -18.11 -43.32 11.74
N PHE A 175 -19.14 -44.19 11.75
CA PHE A 175 -19.43 -45.11 12.86
C PHE A 175 -19.43 -44.44 14.24
N GLY A 176 -19.92 -43.19 14.32
CA GLY A 176 -20.00 -42.42 15.56
C GLY A 176 -18.70 -41.72 15.97
N GLN A 177 -17.66 -41.74 15.13
CA GLN A 177 -16.47 -40.90 15.29
C GLN A 177 -16.60 -39.67 14.41
N SER A 178 -16.42 -38.48 14.99
CA SER A 178 -16.40 -37.21 14.26
C SER A 178 -14.97 -36.79 13.95
N GLY A 179 -14.74 -36.26 12.75
CA GLY A 179 -13.50 -35.61 12.39
C GLY A 179 -13.61 -34.83 11.08
N SER A 180 -12.64 -33.96 10.81
CA SER A 180 -12.59 -33.20 9.57
C SER A 180 -11.87 -33.98 8.48
N LEU A 181 -12.51 -34.11 7.31
CA LEU A 181 -11.89 -34.60 6.07
C LEU A 181 -11.78 -33.49 5.02
N ASP A 182 -12.67 -32.51 5.10
CA ASP A 182 -12.70 -31.29 4.29
C ASP A 182 -11.85 -30.20 4.92
N HIS A 183 -10.84 -29.74 4.17
CA HIS A 183 -9.87 -28.79 4.69
C HIS A 183 -9.80 -27.53 3.82
N ALA A 184 -9.37 -26.45 4.47
CA ALA A 184 -8.89 -25.24 3.82
C ALA A 184 -7.50 -24.90 4.36
N LEU A 185 -6.52 -24.81 3.47
CA LEU A 185 -5.16 -24.37 3.77
C LEU A 185 -4.77 -23.25 2.81
N ALA A 186 -4.13 -22.21 3.31
CA ALA A 186 -3.69 -21.07 2.50
C ALA A 186 -2.17 -20.92 2.50
N SER A 187 -1.60 -20.34 1.45
CA SER A 187 -0.23 -19.80 1.53
C SER A 187 -0.16 -18.75 2.64
N SER A 188 1.03 -18.51 3.21
CA SER A 188 1.20 -17.56 4.32
C SER A 188 0.65 -16.16 4.02
N ASN A 189 0.81 -15.72 2.76
CA ASN A 189 0.35 -14.41 2.30
C ASN A 189 -1.18 -14.32 2.24
N LEU A 190 -1.84 -15.37 1.73
CA LEU A 190 -3.30 -15.41 1.69
C LEU A 190 -3.90 -15.65 3.08
N ALA A 191 -3.24 -16.41 3.95
CA ALA A 191 -3.68 -16.63 5.32
C ALA A 191 -3.81 -15.32 6.12
N ALA A 192 -2.92 -14.35 5.86
CA ALA A 192 -3.01 -13.01 6.45
C ALA A 192 -4.22 -12.18 5.95
N GLN A 193 -4.83 -12.61 4.84
CA GLN A 193 -6.01 -12.00 4.23
C GLN A 193 -7.30 -12.77 4.54
N VAL A 194 -7.25 -13.83 5.37
CA VAL A 194 -8.42 -14.60 5.78
C VAL A 194 -9.11 -13.93 6.97
N THR A 195 -10.42 -13.72 6.87
CA THR A 195 -11.24 -13.15 7.96
C THR A 195 -11.79 -14.21 8.91
N GLY A 196 -11.76 -15.48 8.49
CA GLY A 196 -12.20 -16.63 9.28
C GLY A 196 -12.50 -17.85 8.40
N ALA A 197 -12.55 -19.03 9.03
CA ALA A 197 -13.04 -20.26 8.41
C ALA A 197 -13.94 -21.01 9.41
N ALA A 198 -14.95 -21.72 8.92
CA ALA A 198 -15.85 -22.51 9.74
C ALA A 198 -16.60 -23.57 8.93
N ASP A 199 -16.80 -24.75 9.51
CA ASP A 199 -17.74 -25.75 9.01
C ASP A 199 -19.19 -25.29 9.21
N TRP A 200 -19.99 -25.37 8.15
CA TRP A 200 -21.42 -25.11 8.21
C TRP A 200 -22.18 -26.40 8.45
N HIS A 201 -22.42 -26.71 9.73
CA HIS A 201 -23.10 -27.94 10.14
C HIS A 201 -24.56 -28.01 9.68
N ILE A 202 -24.79 -28.69 8.56
CA ILE A 202 -26.12 -28.96 7.99
C ILE A 202 -26.28 -30.41 7.55
N ASN A 203 -25.22 -31.22 7.54
CA ASN A 203 -25.18 -32.52 6.90
C ASN A 203 -24.73 -33.62 7.85
N THR A 204 -23.58 -33.44 8.50
CA THR A 204 -22.89 -34.54 9.19
C THR A 204 -23.70 -35.08 10.37
N ASP A 205 -24.34 -34.18 11.12
CA ASP A 205 -25.16 -34.52 12.28
C ASP A 205 -26.54 -35.11 11.92
N GLU A 206 -26.96 -34.91 10.67
CA GLU A 206 -28.29 -35.33 10.22
C GLU A 206 -28.32 -36.84 9.92
N PRO A 207 -29.41 -37.54 10.26
CA PRO A 207 -29.49 -38.97 10.06
C PRO A 207 -29.56 -39.34 8.55
N PRO A 208 -28.87 -40.40 8.10
CA PRO A 208 -28.84 -40.81 6.69
C PRO A 208 -30.21 -41.03 6.04
N VAL A 209 -31.23 -41.37 6.84
CA VAL A 209 -32.60 -41.57 6.33
C VAL A 209 -33.18 -40.32 5.67
N LEU A 210 -32.70 -39.12 6.03
CA LEU A 210 -33.16 -37.84 5.47
C LEU A 210 -32.50 -37.49 4.12
N ASP A 211 -31.49 -38.23 3.68
CA ASP A 211 -30.82 -37.93 2.40
C ASP A 211 -31.76 -38.06 1.19
N TYR A 212 -31.34 -37.58 0.02
CA TYR A 212 -32.12 -37.63 -1.22
C TYR A 212 -32.07 -38.98 -1.95
N ASN A 213 -31.22 -39.90 -1.51
CA ASN A 213 -31.09 -41.22 -2.11
C ASN A 213 -32.32 -42.06 -1.75
N VAL A 214 -32.73 -42.92 -2.69
CA VAL A 214 -33.93 -43.76 -2.55
C VAL A 214 -33.58 -45.23 -2.31
N GLU A 215 -32.34 -45.60 -2.56
CA GLU A 215 -31.79 -46.92 -2.38
C GLU A 215 -31.94 -47.36 -0.93
N PHE A 216 -32.36 -48.61 -0.74
CA PHE A 216 -32.52 -49.22 0.58
C PHE A 216 -33.51 -48.51 1.53
N LYS A 217 -34.36 -47.59 1.02
CA LYS A 217 -35.42 -46.91 1.78
C LYS A 217 -36.81 -47.40 1.38
N SER A 218 -37.67 -47.62 2.38
CA SER A 218 -39.11 -47.79 2.18
C SER A 218 -39.78 -46.47 1.75
N PRO A 219 -40.99 -46.50 1.14
CA PRO A 219 -41.72 -45.28 0.76
C PRO A 219 -41.96 -44.33 1.95
N ALA A 220 -42.18 -44.87 3.15
CA ALA A 220 -42.35 -44.07 4.36
C ALA A 220 -41.04 -43.36 4.77
N GLN A 221 -39.88 -43.99 4.56
CA GLN A 221 -38.57 -43.37 4.80
C GLN A 221 -38.22 -42.33 3.73
N GLN A 222 -38.54 -42.60 2.47
CA GLN A 222 -38.34 -41.62 1.38
C GLN A 222 -39.14 -40.35 1.63
N ALA A 223 -40.36 -40.47 2.17
CA ALA A 223 -41.21 -39.33 2.53
C ALA A 223 -40.67 -38.47 3.69
N LEU A 224 -39.60 -38.89 4.39
CA LEU A 224 -38.97 -38.09 5.43
C LEU A 224 -38.08 -36.97 4.87
N ASN A 225 -37.57 -37.11 3.64
CA ASN A 225 -36.87 -36.03 2.98
C ASN A 225 -37.88 -34.95 2.55
N GLN A 226 -37.77 -33.77 3.16
CA GLN A 226 -38.66 -32.62 2.91
C GLN A 226 -38.08 -31.61 1.92
N GLY A 227 -37.00 -31.95 1.20
CA GLY A 227 -36.30 -31.04 0.30
C GLY A 227 -35.62 -29.88 1.01
N THR A 228 -35.25 -30.05 2.28
CA THR A 228 -34.48 -29.07 3.06
C THR A 228 -32.99 -29.16 2.68
N PRO A 229 -32.18 -28.11 2.98
CA PRO A 229 -30.73 -28.19 2.76
C PRO A 229 -30.03 -29.19 3.70
N PHE A 230 -30.69 -29.58 4.79
CA PHE A 230 -30.18 -30.52 5.77
C PHE A 230 -30.05 -31.94 5.18
N ARG A 231 -28.91 -32.61 5.41
CA ARG A 231 -28.56 -33.91 4.81
C ARG A 231 -28.56 -33.93 3.28
N SER A 232 -28.17 -32.82 2.67
CA SER A 232 -27.92 -32.76 1.22
C SER A 232 -26.59 -33.43 0.83
N SER A 233 -25.72 -33.67 1.81
CA SER A 233 -24.46 -34.43 1.67
C SER A 233 -24.23 -35.27 2.93
N ASP A 234 -23.26 -36.18 2.88
CA ASP A 234 -22.69 -36.84 4.06
C ASP A 234 -21.54 -36.04 4.71
N HIS A 235 -21.13 -34.94 4.08
CA HIS A 235 -20.12 -34.00 4.58
C HIS A 235 -20.69 -32.59 4.79
N ASP A 236 -20.19 -31.86 5.79
CA ASP A 236 -20.49 -30.43 5.96
C ASP A 236 -19.65 -29.53 5.02
N PRO A 237 -20.22 -28.43 4.49
CA PRO A 237 -19.44 -27.46 3.74
C PRO A 237 -18.51 -26.63 4.63
N LEU A 238 -17.25 -26.48 4.22
CA LEU A 238 -16.31 -25.54 4.84
C LEU A 238 -16.40 -24.15 4.18
N ILE A 239 -16.62 -23.11 4.99
CA ILE A 239 -16.71 -21.72 4.54
C ILE A 239 -15.42 -20.99 4.91
N VAL A 240 -14.86 -20.22 3.96
CA VAL A 240 -13.69 -19.35 4.17
C VAL A 240 -14.03 -17.92 3.76
N GLY A 241 -13.78 -16.95 4.65
CA GLY A 241 -13.89 -15.53 4.36
C GLY A 241 -12.55 -14.94 3.94
N LEU A 242 -12.52 -14.20 2.83
CA LEU A 242 -11.34 -13.51 2.31
C LEU A 242 -11.57 -12.00 2.30
N ASN A 243 -10.56 -11.25 2.73
CA ASN A 243 -10.45 -9.81 2.58
C ASN A 243 -9.18 -9.51 1.80
N LEU A 244 -9.26 -9.57 0.47
CA LEU A 244 -8.08 -9.42 -0.38
C LEU A 244 -7.62 -7.98 -0.38
N ALA A 245 -6.45 -7.73 0.21
CA ALA A 245 -5.82 -6.43 0.27
C ALA A 245 -4.65 -6.39 -0.73
N PRO A 246 -4.35 -5.24 -1.34
CA PRO A 246 -3.12 -5.09 -2.12
C PRO A 246 -1.92 -5.58 -1.30
N PRO A 247 -1.05 -6.44 -1.86
CA PRO A 247 0.13 -6.90 -1.15
C PRO A 247 0.99 -5.69 -0.79
N ASN A 248 1.60 -5.73 0.41
CA ASN A 248 2.66 -4.79 0.74
C ASN A 248 3.83 -5.06 -0.22
N LEU A 249 4.14 -4.09 -1.08
CA LEU A 249 5.25 -4.15 -2.02
C LEU A 249 6.59 -4.17 -1.26
N VAL A 250 6.64 -3.65 -0.04
CA VAL A 250 7.82 -3.69 0.82
C VAL A 250 7.89 -5.01 1.59
N SER A 251 9.07 -5.62 1.58
CA SER A 251 9.43 -6.75 2.44
C SER A 251 10.06 -6.26 3.75
N ASN A 252 9.83 -6.98 4.86
CA ASN A 252 10.40 -6.63 6.18
C ASN A 252 10.09 -5.17 6.60
N GLY A 253 8.85 -4.70 6.37
CA GLY A 253 8.43 -3.35 6.74
C GLY A 253 8.35 -3.10 8.26
N THR A 254 8.24 -4.17 9.05
CA THR A 254 8.21 -4.19 10.52
C THR A 254 9.60 -4.38 11.15
N PHE A 255 10.66 -4.37 10.32
CA PHE A 255 12.08 -4.58 10.70
C PHE A 255 12.33 -5.68 11.74
N ASP A 256 11.58 -6.80 11.67
CA ASP A 256 11.77 -7.97 12.55
C ASP A 256 13.00 -8.79 12.14
N GLN A 257 13.48 -8.57 10.91
CA GLN A 257 14.73 -9.13 10.38
C GLN A 257 15.80 -8.04 10.16
N PRO A 258 17.10 -8.39 10.25
CA PRO A 258 18.19 -7.46 9.95
C PRO A 258 18.15 -6.89 8.52
N ILE A 259 18.64 -5.66 8.36
CA ILE A 259 18.94 -5.06 7.05
C ILE A 259 20.05 -5.88 6.34
N GLY A 260 19.92 -6.11 5.03
CA GLY A 260 20.95 -6.73 4.18
C GLY A 260 20.91 -8.26 4.00
N THR A 261 19.87 -8.95 4.47
CA THR A 261 19.77 -10.42 4.48
C THR A 261 18.89 -11.06 3.37
N ASN A 262 18.97 -10.72 2.07
CA ASN A 262 18.25 -11.46 1.00
C ASN A 262 18.69 -11.10 -0.44
N PRO A 263 18.72 -12.05 -1.41
CA PRO A 263 18.86 -11.77 -2.85
C PRO A 263 17.66 -11.09 -3.57
N ASN A 264 16.44 -11.10 -3.02
CA ASN A 264 15.24 -10.53 -3.69
C ASN A 264 14.87 -9.10 -3.25
N GLY A 265 15.77 -8.38 -2.57
CA GLY A 265 15.53 -7.01 -2.10
C GLY A 265 15.10 -6.95 -0.64
N ASN A 266 16.07 -6.89 0.26
CA ASN A 266 15.84 -6.38 1.62
C ASN A 266 16.10 -4.87 1.66
N TRP A 267 15.92 -4.26 2.82
CA TRP A 267 16.47 -2.94 3.09
C TRP A 267 17.98 -2.90 2.89
N ALA A 268 18.47 -1.78 2.38
CA ALA A 268 19.87 -1.43 2.20
C ALA A 268 20.13 -0.01 2.72
N ALA A 269 21.38 0.26 3.07
CA ALA A 269 21.83 1.56 3.51
C ALA A 269 22.85 2.13 2.52
N PHE A 270 22.71 3.41 2.17
CA PHE A 270 23.65 4.15 1.36
C PHE A 270 24.07 5.43 2.06
N GLY A 271 25.36 5.74 1.99
CA GLY A 271 25.93 6.96 2.55
C GLY A 271 26.97 7.55 1.60
N ALA A 272 26.99 8.87 1.49
CA ALA A 272 27.98 9.62 0.74
C ALA A 272 28.69 10.63 1.65
N PRO A 273 30.03 10.79 1.56
CA PRO A 273 30.91 10.24 0.51
C PRO A 273 31.31 8.76 0.67
N ASN A 274 30.92 8.07 1.74
CA ASN A 274 31.23 6.65 1.92
C ASN A 274 30.20 5.95 2.81
N ALA A 275 30.28 4.62 2.92
CA ALA A 275 29.31 3.82 3.67
C ALA A 275 29.15 4.21 5.15
N ASN A 276 30.16 4.81 5.78
CA ASN A 276 30.08 5.27 7.18
C ASN A 276 29.32 6.60 7.32
N SER A 277 28.93 7.25 6.22
CA SER A 277 28.15 8.49 6.23
C SER A 277 26.72 8.30 6.77
N ILE A 278 26.27 7.05 6.86
CA ILE A 278 25.05 6.65 7.55
C ILE A 278 25.39 5.69 8.69
N VAL A 279 24.73 5.88 9.82
CA VAL A 279 24.75 4.91 10.92
C VAL A 279 23.32 4.45 11.15
N TYR A 280 23.12 3.14 11.29
CA TYR A 280 21.81 2.54 11.50
C TYR A 280 21.89 1.33 12.43
N THR A 281 20.77 1.02 13.09
CA THR A 281 20.59 -0.17 13.93
C THR A 281 19.12 -0.59 13.93
N ILE A 282 18.84 -1.85 14.24
CA ILE A 282 17.47 -2.30 14.57
C ILE A 282 17.39 -2.50 16.08
N ASN A 283 16.43 -1.84 16.71
CA ASN A 283 16.23 -1.87 18.15
C ASN A 283 14.76 -2.23 18.45
N GLY A 284 14.53 -3.42 18.98
CA GLY A 284 13.18 -3.89 19.32
C GLY A 284 12.24 -3.99 18.11
N GLY A 285 12.76 -4.35 16.93
CA GLY A 285 11.97 -4.39 15.68
C GLY A 285 11.83 -3.03 15.00
N LYS A 286 12.51 -1.97 15.47
CA LYS A 286 12.43 -0.64 14.87
C LYS A 286 13.75 -0.24 14.25
N LEU A 287 13.71 0.32 13.04
CA LEU A 287 14.90 0.85 12.39
C LEU A 287 15.23 2.23 12.94
N GLU A 288 16.41 2.39 13.50
CA GLU A 288 16.96 3.69 13.89
C GLU A 288 18.14 4.04 12.97
N PHE A 289 18.22 5.28 12.50
CA PHE A 289 19.33 5.73 11.66
C PHE A 289 19.56 7.23 11.73
N TYR A 290 20.75 7.66 11.29
CA TYR A 290 21.08 9.08 11.13
C TYR A 290 22.26 9.30 10.18
N ARG A 291 22.38 10.54 9.71
CA ARG A 291 23.46 11.04 8.86
C ARG A 291 24.62 11.54 9.73
N GLN A 292 25.84 11.11 9.42
CA GLN A 292 27.05 11.62 10.07
C GLN A 292 27.36 13.07 9.65
N VAL A 293 28.02 13.83 10.53
CA VAL A 293 28.48 15.19 10.21
C VAL A 293 29.39 15.16 8.97
N ASN A 294 29.19 16.11 8.04
CA ASN A 294 29.90 16.24 6.76
C ASN A 294 29.58 15.17 5.71
N ALA A 295 28.67 14.23 5.98
CA ALA A 295 28.07 13.43 4.92
C ALA A 295 27.26 14.35 3.98
N THR A 296 27.12 13.98 2.71
CA THR A 296 26.22 14.66 1.76
C THR A 296 24.89 13.94 1.61
N GLN A 297 24.87 12.62 1.82
CA GLN A 297 23.68 11.78 1.73
C GLN A 297 23.75 10.65 2.77
N ALA A 298 22.58 10.27 3.27
CA ALA A 298 22.38 9.10 4.13
C ALA A 298 20.95 8.60 3.91
N VAL A 299 20.83 7.37 3.39
CA VAL A 299 19.57 6.81 2.89
C VAL A 299 19.41 5.38 3.36
N ILE A 300 18.21 5.04 3.83
CA ILE A 300 17.76 3.65 3.92
C ILE A 300 16.73 3.42 2.83
N PHE A 301 16.92 2.39 2.01
CA PHE A 301 16.04 2.14 0.86
C PHE A 301 15.78 0.66 0.64
N GLN A 302 14.74 0.37 -0.12
CA GLN A 302 14.46 -0.97 -0.62
C GLN A 302 13.98 -0.89 -2.06
N ASN A 303 14.59 -1.71 -2.92
CA ASN A 303 14.05 -2.04 -4.23
C ASN A 303 13.14 -3.26 -4.06
N THR A 304 11.86 -3.12 -4.34
CA THR A 304 10.84 -4.13 -4.03
C THR A 304 10.81 -5.30 -5.02
N GLY A 305 11.36 -5.10 -6.22
CA GLY A 305 11.23 -6.03 -7.34
C GLY A 305 9.88 -5.98 -8.06
N ALA A 306 8.92 -5.17 -7.58
CA ALA A 306 7.61 -5.02 -8.20
C ALA A 306 7.68 -4.02 -9.36
N SER A 307 7.04 -4.34 -10.49
CA SER A 307 6.86 -3.41 -11.62
C SER A 307 5.47 -2.78 -11.59
N LEU A 308 5.35 -1.51 -11.99
CA LEU A 308 4.07 -0.82 -12.08
C LEU A 308 3.86 -0.19 -13.46
N GLY A 309 2.62 -0.19 -13.93
CA GLY A 309 2.25 0.51 -15.17
C GLY A 309 2.27 2.03 -15.00
N LEU A 310 2.08 2.75 -16.11
CA LEU A 310 1.82 4.19 -16.11
C LEU A 310 0.53 4.51 -15.33
N ASN A 311 0.54 5.60 -14.55
CA ASN A 311 -0.57 6.06 -13.73
C ASN A 311 -1.00 5.06 -12.64
N ALA A 312 -0.11 4.18 -12.21
CA ALA A 312 -0.39 3.28 -11.11
C ALA A 312 -0.43 4.08 -9.79
N PRO A 313 -1.54 4.03 -9.03
CA PRO A 313 -1.65 4.74 -7.76
C PRO A 313 -0.80 4.04 -6.68
N LEU A 314 -0.22 4.85 -5.80
CA LEU A 314 0.66 4.41 -4.71
C LEU A 314 0.20 5.01 -3.38
N ASP A 315 0.14 4.16 -2.36
CA ASP A 315 -0.15 4.54 -0.97
C ASP A 315 0.96 3.96 -0.07
N LEU A 316 1.87 4.83 0.36
CA LEU A 316 2.92 4.51 1.33
C LEU A 316 2.48 5.01 2.70
N ARG A 317 2.53 4.14 3.71
CA ARG A 317 2.36 4.46 5.13
C ARG A 317 3.56 3.96 5.90
N PHE A 318 3.98 4.70 6.91
CA PHE A 318 5.07 4.32 7.79
C PHE A 318 4.94 5.05 9.11
N GLU A 319 5.44 4.45 10.19
CA GLU A 319 5.65 5.15 11.44
C GLU A 319 7.00 5.86 11.42
N ALA A 320 7.05 7.09 11.92
CA ALA A 320 8.30 7.80 12.17
C ALA A 320 8.31 8.51 13.53
N ALA A 321 9.46 8.48 14.18
CA ALA A 321 9.73 9.18 15.44
C ALA A 321 11.03 9.99 15.36
N ASN A 322 11.17 10.98 16.24
CA ASN A 322 12.42 11.71 16.46
C ASN A 322 12.98 11.40 17.86
N LEU A 323 14.10 10.68 17.90
CA LEU A 323 14.78 10.30 19.14
C LEU A 323 15.75 11.37 19.68
N SER A 324 15.85 12.52 19.02
CA SER A 324 16.82 13.57 19.31
C SER A 324 16.18 14.84 19.84
N MET A 325 16.97 15.66 20.54
CA MET A 325 16.58 17.01 20.96
C MET A 325 16.63 18.03 19.81
N ALA A 326 17.24 17.67 18.68
CA ALA A 326 17.26 18.49 17.48
C ALA A 326 16.01 18.20 16.63
N ARG A 327 15.50 19.22 15.94
CA ARG A 327 14.44 19.03 14.95
C ARG A 327 15.00 18.27 13.74
N LYS A 328 14.24 17.32 13.20
CA LYS A 328 14.70 16.46 12.10
C LYS A 328 13.86 16.65 10.85
N ARG A 329 14.49 16.58 9.67
CA ARG A 329 13.78 16.54 8.39
C ARG A 329 13.96 15.17 7.76
N LEU A 330 12.86 14.47 7.57
CA LEU A 330 12.80 13.17 6.90
C LEU A 330 12.29 13.38 5.47
N THR A 331 13.08 13.00 4.47
CA THR A 331 12.63 13.01 3.07
C THR A 331 12.40 11.58 2.61
N VAL A 332 11.26 11.33 2.00
CA VAL A 332 10.83 10.02 1.51
C VAL A 332 10.62 10.08 0.01
N LEU A 333 11.24 9.16 -0.73
CA LEU A 333 11.08 9.04 -2.18
C LEU A 333 10.40 7.72 -2.52
N LEU A 334 9.46 7.80 -3.46
CA LEU A 334 8.99 6.67 -4.24
C LEU A 334 9.46 6.86 -5.67
N HIS A 335 10.14 5.87 -6.25
CA HIS A 335 10.78 6.01 -7.56
C HIS A 335 10.90 4.68 -8.29
N ASP A 336 11.11 4.73 -9.62
CA ASP A 336 11.69 3.60 -10.32
C ASP A 336 13.15 3.45 -9.89
N SER A 337 13.66 2.22 -9.86
CA SER A 337 15.01 1.90 -9.40
C SER A 337 16.13 2.60 -10.18
N ASP A 338 15.85 3.08 -11.40
CA ASP A 338 16.77 3.85 -12.24
C ASP A 338 16.61 5.38 -12.11
N PHE A 339 15.70 5.84 -11.23
CA PHE A 339 15.35 7.24 -11.00
C PHE A 339 14.81 8.00 -12.24
N SER A 340 14.39 7.28 -13.30
CA SER A 340 13.74 7.88 -14.48
C SER A 340 12.42 8.56 -14.13
N ASP A 341 11.76 8.07 -13.08
CA ASP A 341 10.58 8.66 -12.49
C ASP A 341 10.67 8.59 -10.96
N LEU A 342 10.30 9.67 -10.29
CA LEU A 342 10.37 9.79 -8.83
C LEU A 342 9.43 10.87 -8.32
N LEU A 343 8.89 10.62 -7.13
CA LEU A 343 8.03 11.50 -6.38
C LEU A 343 8.59 11.57 -4.95
N LEU A 344 8.39 12.71 -4.27
CA LEU A 344 8.99 12.92 -2.96
C LEU A 344 8.00 13.55 -1.97
N CYS A 345 8.17 13.19 -0.71
CA CYS A 345 7.56 13.86 0.43
C CYS A 345 8.64 14.24 1.46
N SER A 346 8.47 15.39 2.10
CA SER A 346 9.36 15.86 3.16
C SER A 346 8.55 16.17 4.40
N PHE A 347 8.98 15.65 5.54
CA PHE A 347 8.31 15.79 6.84
C PHE A 347 9.29 16.38 7.86
N TRP A 348 8.77 17.25 8.72
CA TRP A 348 9.51 17.78 9.86
C TRP A 348 9.07 17.10 11.15
N LEU A 349 10.03 16.50 11.84
CA LEU A 349 9.82 15.82 13.10
C LEU A 349 10.27 16.72 14.25
N ALA A 350 9.35 17.04 15.16
CA ALA A 350 9.65 17.86 16.34
C ALA A 350 10.68 17.16 17.24
N PRO A 351 11.44 17.90 18.07
CA PRO A 351 12.33 17.31 19.06
C PRO A 351 11.63 16.29 19.96
N MET A 352 12.25 15.13 20.18
CA MET A 352 11.74 14.05 21.04
C MET A 352 10.32 13.58 20.68
N GLN A 353 9.93 13.71 19.42
CA GLN A 353 8.60 13.31 18.94
C GLN A 353 8.46 11.79 18.98
N ALA A 354 7.40 11.30 19.63
CA ALA A 354 7.03 9.88 19.61
C ALA A 354 6.64 9.40 18.21
N ALA A 355 6.64 8.08 18.00
CA ALA A 355 6.23 7.48 16.73
C ALA A 355 4.80 7.89 16.36
N GLN A 356 4.61 8.32 15.13
CA GLN A 356 3.32 8.65 14.52
C GLN A 356 3.30 8.16 13.08
N THR A 357 2.09 7.89 12.56
CA THR A 357 1.92 7.43 11.18
C THR A 357 1.93 8.60 10.20
N TYR A 358 2.85 8.54 9.25
CA TYR A 358 2.91 9.42 8.08
C TYR A 358 2.46 8.68 6.84
N GLN A 359 2.00 9.42 5.83
CA GLN A 359 1.53 8.81 4.60
C GLN A 359 1.93 9.63 3.37
N MET A 360 2.30 8.94 2.30
CA MET A 360 2.49 9.51 0.97
C MET A 360 1.51 8.83 0.02
N ARG A 361 0.60 9.63 -0.55
CA ARG A 361 -0.32 9.16 -1.61
C ARG A 361 0.11 9.82 -2.92
N THR A 362 0.40 9.01 -3.93
CA THR A 362 0.93 9.50 -5.21
C THR A 362 0.58 8.52 -6.34
N TYR A 363 1.18 8.70 -7.51
CA TYR A 363 1.02 7.82 -8.65
C TYR A 363 2.27 7.83 -9.53
N THR A 364 2.48 6.76 -10.29
CA THR A 364 3.57 6.69 -11.27
C THR A 364 3.24 7.57 -12.48
N THR A 365 4.19 8.37 -12.95
CA THR A 365 3.99 9.24 -14.13
C THR A 365 4.67 8.70 -15.38
N GLU A 366 5.48 7.65 -15.24
CA GLU A 366 5.88 6.68 -16.27
C GLU A 366 5.72 5.26 -15.74
N ALA A 367 5.87 4.23 -16.59
CA ALA A 367 5.86 2.85 -16.11
C ALA A 367 7.17 2.53 -15.38
N TRP A 368 7.08 1.90 -14.20
CA TRP A 368 8.25 1.59 -13.37
C TRP A 368 8.64 0.12 -13.53
N THR A 369 9.93 -0.11 -13.76
CA THR A 369 10.49 -1.46 -13.87
C THR A 369 10.70 -2.11 -12.52
N ASN A 370 11.00 -1.32 -11.48
CA ASN A 370 11.17 -1.79 -10.11
C ASN A 370 10.88 -0.66 -9.13
N VAL A 371 9.79 -0.80 -8.37
CA VAL A 371 9.37 0.17 -7.36
C VAL A 371 10.39 0.21 -6.22
N SER A 372 10.83 1.41 -5.89
CA SER A 372 11.76 1.67 -4.80
C SER A 372 11.18 2.67 -3.81
N VAL A 373 11.42 2.41 -2.52
CA VAL A 373 11.16 3.34 -1.42
C VAL A 373 12.47 3.72 -0.76
N SER A 374 12.69 5.02 -0.55
CA SER A 374 13.92 5.56 0.03
C SER A 374 13.62 6.59 1.12
N PHE A 375 14.22 6.40 2.30
CA PHE A 375 14.14 7.29 3.46
C PHE A 375 15.48 7.99 3.68
N TYR A 376 15.52 9.30 3.47
CA TYR A 376 16.69 10.15 3.59
C TYR A 376 16.71 10.83 4.96
N ALA A 377 17.83 10.68 5.67
CA ALA A 377 18.15 11.50 6.84
C ALA A 377 18.67 12.87 6.37
N SER A 378 17.76 13.84 6.19
CA SER A 378 18.12 15.12 5.56
C SER A 378 18.83 16.09 6.51
N SER A 379 18.64 16.00 7.83
CA SER A 379 19.41 16.80 8.80
C SER A 379 20.86 16.28 8.92
N ASN A 380 21.84 17.19 8.84
CA ASN A 380 23.28 16.91 8.88
C ASN A 380 23.92 17.30 10.23
N ASP A 381 23.29 16.91 11.33
CA ASP A 381 23.73 17.26 12.70
C ASP A 381 24.57 16.16 13.37
N GLY A 382 24.73 14.99 12.74
CA GLY A 382 25.46 13.87 13.31
C GLY A 382 24.77 13.19 14.50
N GLN A 383 23.54 13.58 14.83
CA GLN A 383 22.84 13.06 16.00
C GLN A 383 21.90 11.93 15.59
N ASN A 384 21.91 10.82 16.34
CA ASN A 384 20.87 9.80 16.21
C ASN A 384 19.50 10.45 16.40
N GLY A 385 18.50 10.06 15.61
CA GLY A 385 17.21 10.73 15.68
C GLY A 385 16.10 10.15 14.83
N TYR A 386 16.37 9.50 13.70
CA TYR A 386 15.28 8.94 12.90
C TYR A 386 14.98 7.53 13.38
N GLN A 387 13.73 7.26 13.74
CA GLN A 387 13.21 5.91 13.90
C GLN A 387 12.09 5.69 12.88
N ILE A 388 12.08 4.54 12.20
CA ILE A 388 11.06 4.13 11.24
C ILE A 388 10.60 2.71 11.58
N ASP A 389 9.30 2.47 11.43
CA ASP A 389 8.68 1.16 11.61
C ASP A 389 7.41 1.04 10.74
N ASP A 390 6.84 -0.16 10.67
CA ASP A 390 5.55 -0.47 10.03
C ASP A 390 5.40 0.12 8.61
N VAL A 391 6.43 -0.05 7.78
CA VAL A 391 6.42 0.45 6.39
C VAL A 391 5.54 -0.42 5.52
N VAL A 392 4.47 0.19 5.00
CA VAL A 392 3.50 -0.44 4.11
C VAL A 392 3.39 0.38 2.84
N LEU A 393 3.80 -0.20 1.70
CA LEU A 393 3.64 0.38 0.38
C LEU A 393 2.68 -0.48 -0.43
N THR A 394 1.57 0.10 -0.89
CA THR A 394 0.57 -0.62 -1.68
C THR A 394 0.25 0.11 -2.97
N SER A 395 -0.21 -0.65 -3.97
CA SER A 395 -0.77 -0.12 -5.21
C SER A 395 -2.17 -0.68 -5.41
N ASP A 396 -3.19 0.16 -5.24
CA ASP A 396 -4.60 -0.20 -5.43
C ASP A 396 -5.10 0.31 -6.79
N GLY A 397 -5.22 -0.57 -7.78
CA GLY A 397 -5.66 -0.20 -9.14
C GLY A 397 -7.02 0.52 -9.23
N ALA A 398 -7.86 0.44 -8.18
CA ALA A 398 -9.13 1.14 -8.13
C ALA A 398 -9.01 2.60 -7.62
N ALA A 399 -7.88 2.98 -7.03
CA ALA A 399 -7.66 4.31 -6.48
C ALA A 399 -7.39 5.34 -7.59
N ASN A 400 -8.19 6.40 -7.64
CA ASN A 400 -7.95 7.53 -8.54
C ASN A 400 -7.12 8.60 -7.81
N ILE A 401 -5.81 8.59 -8.04
CA ILE A 401 -4.85 9.56 -7.49
C ILE A 401 -4.22 10.32 -8.66
N GLY A 402 -4.39 11.65 -8.68
CA GLY A 402 -3.82 12.53 -9.71
C GLY A 402 -2.99 13.66 -9.11
N GLN A 403 -2.47 13.47 -7.90
CA GLN A 403 -1.72 14.45 -7.12
C GLN A 403 -0.77 13.71 -6.16
N THR A 404 0.21 14.42 -5.62
CA THR A 404 1.03 13.91 -4.50
C THR A 404 0.59 14.57 -3.20
N LEU A 405 0.20 13.77 -2.21
CA LEU A 405 -0.16 14.20 -0.86
C LEU A 405 0.83 13.61 0.14
N CYS A 406 1.55 14.48 0.81
CA CYS A 406 2.41 14.17 1.95
C CYS A 406 1.63 14.47 3.21
N ILE A 407 0.98 13.45 3.76
CA ILE A 407 0.05 13.58 4.88
C ILE A 407 0.85 13.54 6.19
N ASP A 408 0.79 14.65 6.91
CA ASP A 408 1.43 14.85 8.20
C ASP A 408 0.38 14.73 9.32
N PRO A 409 0.55 13.80 10.28
CA PRO A 409 -0.36 13.65 11.42
C PRO A 409 -0.43 14.90 12.32
N ASN A 410 0.53 15.81 12.22
CA ASN A 410 0.57 17.07 12.96
C ASN A 410 0.08 18.27 12.14
N ALA A 411 -0.49 18.04 10.95
CA ALA A 411 -1.07 19.11 10.15
C ALA A 411 -2.13 19.88 10.97
N PRO A 412 -2.09 21.23 10.98
CA PRO A 412 -2.93 22.02 11.87
C PRO A 412 -4.40 21.98 11.44
N ALA A 413 -5.29 22.08 12.42
CA ALA A 413 -6.68 22.37 12.14
C ALA A 413 -6.82 23.77 11.48
N PRO A 414 -7.85 24.00 10.65
CA PRO A 414 -8.09 25.31 10.04
C PRO A 414 -8.18 26.40 11.10
N GLY A 415 -7.37 27.43 10.96
CA GLY A 415 -7.36 28.59 11.83
C GLY A 415 -8.46 29.60 11.49
N PHE A 416 -8.26 30.82 11.99
CA PHE A 416 -9.13 31.97 11.75
C PHE A 416 -8.30 33.12 11.18
N GLY A 417 -8.88 33.93 10.30
CA GLY A 417 -8.23 35.09 9.70
C GLY A 417 -8.59 35.28 8.24
N ALA A 418 -8.31 36.48 7.72
CA ALA A 418 -8.41 36.74 6.30
C ALA A 418 -7.17 36.21 5.57
N ASP A 419 -7.37 35.77 4.33
CA ASP A 419 -6.26 35.44 3.43
C ASP A 419 -5.38 36.67 3.18
N SER A 420 -4.09 36.45 2.97
CA SER A 420 -3.21 37.53 2.53
C SER A 420 -3.49 37.91 1.07
N GLY A 421 -3.04 39.10 0.67
CA GLY A 421 -2.81 39.38 -0.75
C GLY A 421 -1.75 38.46 -1.35
N ASN A 422 -1.54 38.55 -2.67
CA ASN A 422 -0.42 37.88 -3.30
C ASN A 422 0.90 38.45 -2.74
N LEU A 423 1.72 37.58 -2.16
CA LEU A 423 3.03 37.91 -1.61
C LEU A 423 4.10 38.06 -2.70
N ILE A 424 3.83 37.52 -3.89
CA ILE A 424 4.73 37.60 -5.05
C ILE A 424 4.50 38.89 -5.83
N VAL A 425 5.60 39.55 -6.18
CA VAL A 425 5.66 40.72 -7.06
C VAL A 425 6.19 40.29 -8.43
N ASN A 426 5.63 40.83 -9.51
CA ASN A 426 6.07 40.50 -10.89
C ASN A 426 6.02 38.98 -11.15
N GLY A 427 4.97 38.29 -10.68
CA GLY A 427 4.78 36.86 -10.90
C GLY A 427 4.23 36.51 -12.29
N ASP A 428 3.73 37.51 -13.02
CA ASP A 428 3.23 37.44 -14.40
C ASP A 428 4.29 37.81 -15.45
N PHE A 429 5.50 38.17 -15.00
CA PHE A 429 6.66 38.57 -15.81
C PHE A 429 6.33 39.53 -16.97
N ALA A 430 5.35 40.43 -16.77
CA ALA A 430 4.87 41.35 -17.79
C ALA A 430 5.93 42.39 -18.22
N VAL A 431 6.96 42.59 -17.39
CA VAL A 431 8.11 43.45 -17.67
C VAL A 431 9.35 42.62 -18.02
N THR A 432 10.25 43.16 -18.86
CA THR A 432 11.45 42.45 -19.31
C THR A 432 12.50 42.23 -18.22
N THR A 433 12.36 42.89 -17.07
CA THR A 433 13.23 42.69 -15.91
C THR A 433 12.61 41.69 -14.95
N ILE A 434 13.43 40.86 -14.31
CA ILE A 434 12.93 39.86 -13.37
C ILE A 434 12.83 40.39 -11.94
N ALA A 435 13.42 41.55 -11.60
CA ALA A 435 13.35 42.08 -10.24
C ALA A 435 11.90 42.18 -9.73
N PRO A 436 11.61 41.80 -8.47
CA PRO A 436 12.55 41.43 -7.41
C PRO A 436 12.95 39.94 -7.39
N TRP A 437 12.64 39.16 -8.43
CA TRP A 437 13.18 37.81 -8.58
C TRP A 437 14.69 37.82 -8.81
N PHE A 438 15.34 36.76 -8.38
CA PHE A 438 16.76 36.51 -8.59
C PHE A 438 17.00 35.06 -9.03
N THR A 439 18.17 34.82 -9.60
CA THR A 439 18.62 33.50 -10.02
C THR A 439 19.87 33.10 -9.26
N TRP A 440 20.02 31.81 -8.97
CA TRP A 440 21.20 31.28 -8.33
C TRP A 440 21.54 29.89 -8.90
N ALA A 441 22.82 29.54 -8.94
CA ALA A 441 23.27 28.23 -9.37
C ALA A 441 24.62 27.87 -8.74
N THR A 442 24.87 26.57 -8.59
CA THR A 442 26.16 25.99 -8.21
C THR A 442 26.74 25.10 -9.30
N PRO A 443 28.07 25.08 -9.46
CA PRO A 443 29.07 25.85 -8.70
C PRO A 443 29.17 27.33 -9.11
N LEU A 444 28.66 27.73 -10.28
CA LEU A 444 28.80 29.09 -10.80
C LEU A 444 27.44 29.74 -11.10
N LEU A 445 27.31 31.04 -10.86
CA LEU A 445 26.10 31.80 -11.24
C LEU A 445 25.82 31.77 -12.75
N SER A 446 26.83 31.55 -13.59
CA SER A 446 26.65 31.38 -15.04
C SER A 446 26.03 30.05 -15.45
N ASP A 447 25.89 29.10 -14.51
CA ASP A 447 25.27 27.80 -14.78
C ASP A 447 23.75 27.87 -14.93
N ILE A 448 23.14 29.02 -14.63
CA ILE A 448 21.75 29.31 -14.98
C ILE A 448 21.70 30.34 -16.10
N GLN A 449 20.95 30.00 -17.15
CA GLN A 449 20.66 30.91 -18.27
C GLN A 449 19.18 31.26 -18.22
N TRP A 450 18.83 32.53 -18.43
CA TRP A 450 17.44 32.98 -18.39
C TRP A 450 17.14 34.10 -19.38
N GLN A 451 15.86 34.23 -19.72
CA GLN A 451 15.30 35.33 -20.50
C GLN A 451 13.82 35.56 -20.14
N VAL A 452 13.27 36.73 -20.49
CA VAL A 452 11.82 36.96 -20.48
C VAL A 452 11.37 37.11 -21.93
N SER A 453 10.53 36.20 -22.40
CA SER A 453 10.07 36.15 -23.79
C SER A 453 8.55 36.16 -23.84
N GLY A 454 7.97 37.22 -24.41
CA GLY A 454 6.52 37.34 -24.56
C GLY A 454 5.74 37.37 -23.23
N GLY A 455 6.34 37.88 -22.15
CA GLY A 455 5.75 37.88 -20.81
C GLY A 455 5.95 36.59 -20.02
N VAL A 456 6.74 35.64 -20.52
CA VAL A 456 7.02 34.37 -19.83
C VAL A 456 8.48 34.34 -19.40
N PHE A 457 8.74 33.96 -18.15
CA PHE A 457 10.09 33.75 -17.66
C PHE A 457 10.60 32.38 -18.10
N GLU A 458 11.72 32.38 -18.83
CA GLU A 458 12.37 31.19 -19.31
C GLU A 458 13.73 31.03 -18.64
N PHE A 459 14.00 29.86 -18.04
CA PHE A 459 15.29 29.58 -17.39
C PHE A 459 15.75 28.16 -17.64
N SER A 460 17.06 27.90 -17.55
CA SER A 460 17.65 26.58 -17.78
C SER A 460 18.92 26.39 -16.97
N ARG A 461 19.18 25.14 -16.60
CA ARG A 461 20.36 24.71 -15.86
C ARG A 461 21.38 24.07 -16.80
N SER A 462 22.66 24.42 -16.67
CA SER A 462 23.74 23.80 -17.43
C SER A 462 23.92 22.31 -17.05
N LEU A 463 24.48 21.50 -17.95
CA LEU A 463 24.74 20.07 -17.70
C LEU A 463 25.73 19.82 -16.56
N THR A 464 26.62 20.78 -16.28
CA THR A 464 27.67 20.66 -15.27
C THR A 464 27.28 21.27 -13.92
N ALA A 465 26.14 21.98 -13.86
CA ALA A 465 25.65 22.57 -12.64
C ALA A 465 25.20 21.49 -11.65
N GLN A 466 25.46 21.66 -10.37
CA GLN A 466 24.90 20.85 -9.28
C GLN A 466 23.46 21.26 -8.95
N SER A 467 23.15 22.55 -9.08
CA SER A 467 21.79 23.06 -8.90
C SER A 467 21.63 24.41 -9.59
N ALA A 468 20.37 24.76 -9.89
CA ALA A 468 20.00 26.07 -10.39
C ALA A 468 18.55 26.37 -10.02
N LEU A 469 18.29 27.59 -9.56
CA LEU A 469 16.98 28.04 -9.12
C LEU A 469 16.69 29.48 -9.56
N VAL A 470 15.39 29.77 -9.62
CA VAL A 470 14.84 31.13 -9.59
C VAL A 470 14.04 31.28 -8.31
N ALA A 471 14.17 32.42 -7.64
CA ALA A 471 13.50 32.67 -6.37
C ALA A 471 13.12 34.12 -6.15
N GLN A 472 12.19 34.33 -5.23
CA GLN A 472 11.82 35.64 -4.73
C GLN A 472 11.61 35.61 -3.22
N TYR A 473 12.30 36.53 -2.53
CA TYR A 473 12.00 36.88 -1.15
C TYR A 473 10.73 37.72 -1.11
N THR A 474 9.73 37.33 -0.32
CA THR A 474 8.48 38.10 -0.19
C THR A 474 8.58 39.24 0.83
N SER A 475 9.65 39.27 1.64
CA SER A 475 9.82 40.17 2.78
C SER A 475 8.69 40.11 3.81
N THR A 476 7.96 38.99 3.84
CA THR A 476 6.80 38.76 4.68
C THR A 476 7.07 37.60 5.64
N ALA A 477 6.91 37.82 6.94
CA ALA A 477 7.02 36.75 7.92
C ALA A 477 5.77 35.85 7.90
N ALA A 478 5.93 34.59 8.28
CA ALA A 478 4.82 33.65 8.42
C ALA A 478 4.90 32.93 9.77
N THR A 479 3.80 32.88 10.51
CA THR A 479 3.75 32.25 11.83
C THR A 479 3.60 30.74 11.71
N VAL A 480 4.09 29.99 12.71
CA VAL A 480 3.86 28.55 12.84
C VAL A 480 2.39 28.20 12.65
N ASN A 481 2.12 27.07 11.99
CA ASN A 481 0.81 26.54 11.63
C ASN A 481 0.02 27.36 10.60
N THR A 482 0.60 28.40 10.00
CA THR A 482 -0.07 29.14 8.93
C THR A 482 -0.06 28.32 7.64
N PRO A 483 -1.21 27.96 7.05
CA PRO A 483 -1.23 27.35 5.73
C PRO A 483 -0.78 28.37 4.67
N VAL A 484 -0.02 27.89 3.70
CA VAL A 484 0.49 28.67 2.57
C VAL A 484 0.05 27.97 1.28
N GLU A 485 -0.50 28.75 0.36
CA GLU A 485 -0.91 28.29 -0.96
C GLU A 485 -0.08 29.00 -2.02
N ALA A 486 0.54 28.24 -2.91
CA ALA A 486 1.26 28.74 -4.07
C ALA A 486 0.62 28.20 -5.35
N MET A 487 0.24 29.09 -6.25
CA MET A 487 -0.25 28.77 -7.59
C MET A 487 0.74 29.31 -8.62
N PHE A 488 1.05 28.53 -9.65
CA PHE A 488 2.03 28.92 -10.66
C PHE A 488 1.78 28.15 -11.95
N ASP A 489 2.12 28.75 -13.09
CA ASP A 489 2.10 28.07 -14.37
C ASP A 489 3.50 27.61 -14.74
N ILE A 490 3.65 26.32 -15.05
CA ILE A 490 4.91 25.74 -15.55
C ILE A 490 4.69 25.16 -16.93
N GLY A 491 5.68 25.34 -17.80
CA GLY A 491 5.74 24.70 -19.11
C GLY A 491 7.14 24.21 -19.45
N ASN A 492 7.24 23.42 -20.51
CA ASN A 492 8.49 22.84 -20.97
C ASN A 492 8.75 23.22 -22.44
N GLY A 493 9.76 24.04 -22.67
CA GLY A 493 10.14 24.50 -24.02
C GLY A 493 10.98 23.51 -24.82
N SER A 494 11.12 22.24 -24.41
CA SER A 494 11.99 21.27 -25.09
C SER A 494 11.37 19.90 -25.29
N ALA A 495 12.01 19.09 -26.14
CA ALA A 495 11.60 17.73 -26.45
C ALA A 495 11.97 16.68 -25.39
N VAL A 496 12.56 17.09 -24.25
CA VAL A 496 12.96 16.19 -23.16
C VAL A 496 12.02 16.42 -21.99
N ARG A 497 11.53 15.35 -21.37
CA ARG A 497 10.73 15.41 -20.14
C ARG A 497 11.57 16.04 -19.03
N LYS A 498 10.98 16.92 -18.23
CA LYS A 498 11.73 17.66 -17.19
C LYS A 498 11.09 17.50 -15.84
N ARG A 499 11.91 17.39 -14.81
CA ARG A 499 11.50 17.50 -13.41
C ARG A 499 11.71 18.93 -12.93
N VAL A 500 10.71 19.48 -12.26
CA VAL A 500 10.78 20.77 -11.55
C VAL A 500 10.56 20.52 -10.06
N THR A 501 11.35 21.21 -9.23
CA THR A 501 11.13 21.19 -7.77
C THR A 501 10.77 22.60 -7.31
N VAL A 502 9.66 22.71 -6.60
CA VAL A 502 9.13 23.97 -6.06
C VAL A 502 9.23 23.92 -4.54
N ILE A 503 9.71 25.00 -3.94
CA ILE A 503 9.91 25.10 -2.49
C ILE A 503 9.26 26.40 -1.98
N ALA A 504 8.46 26.28 -0.93
CA ALA A 504 8.05 27.39 -0.08
C ALA A 504 8.78 27.24 1.26
N HIS A 505 9.54 28.26 1.69
CA HIS A 505 10.48 28.13 2.78
C HIS A 505 10.77 29.46 3.49
N ASP A 506 11.38 29.39 4.68
CA ASP A 506 12.06 30.55 5.24
C ASP A 506 13.34 30.86 4.47
N ALA A 507 13.76 32.12 4.45
CA ALA A 507 14.90 32.59 3.66
C ALA A 507 16.23 31.85 3.97
N ASP A 508 16.37 31.29 5.18
CA ASP A 508 17.54 30.51 5.61
C ASP A 508 17.37 28.98 5.46
N PHE A 509 16.23 28.51 4.96
CA PHE A 509 15.87 27.09 4.83
C PHE A 509 15.73 26.31 6.14
N SER A 510 15.66 27.00 7.29
CA SER A 510 15.37 26.39 8.60
C SER A 510 14.02 25.66 8.63
N ASP A 511 13.09 26.12 7.79
CA ASP A 511 11.81 25.50 7.54
C ASP A 511 11.43 25.55 6.06
N LEU A 512 10.85 24.48 5.54
CA LEU A 512 10.49 24.36 4.12
C LEU A 512 9.45 23.28 3.86
N ALA A 513 8.69 23.48 2.79
CA ALA A 513 7.84 22.50 2.13
C ALA A 513 8.26 22.34 0.66
N VAL A 514 8.13 21.15 0.10
CA VAL A 514 8.64 20.82 -1.24
C VAL A 514 7.59 20.08 -2.07
N CYS A 515 7.43 20.50 -3.32
CA CYS A 515 6.74 19.74 -4.35
C CYS A 515 7.68 19.42 -5.51
N THR A 516 7.52 18.25 -6.12
CA THR A 516 8.17 17.91 -7.38
C THR A 516 7.13 17.56 -8.43
N PHE A 517 7.40 17.95 -9.67
CA PHE A 517 6.50 17.74 -10.80
C PHE A 517 7.28 17.28 -12.01
N TRP A 518 6.69 16.36 -12.77
CA TRP A 518 7.19 15.96 -14.08
C TRP A 518 6.42 16.69 -15.17
N VAL A 519 7.15 17.42 -16.01
CA VAL A 519 6.61 18.25 -17.08
C VAL A 519 6.89 17.57 -18.42
N PRO A 520 5.83 17.16 -19.16
CA PRO A 520 5.99 16.46 -20.43
C PRO A 520 6.80 17.27 -21.46
N PRO A 521 7.41 16.60 -22.46
CA PRO A 521 8.04 17.27 -23.59
C PRO A 521 7.10 18.27 -24.28
N ASN A 522 7.61 19.47 -24.56
CA ASN A 522 6.89 20.55 -25.25
C ASN A 522 5.58 20.97 -24.58
N ALA A 523 5.41 20.70 -23.28
CA ALA A 523 4.20 21.06 -22.56
C ALA A 523 3.98 22.59 -22.58
N PRO A 524 2.75 23.05 -22.88
CA PRO A 524 2.41 24.45 -22.71
C PRO A 524 2.44 24.83 -21.22
N LEU A 525 2.30 26.12 -20.93
CA LEU A 525 2.04 26.58 -19.56
C LEU A 525 0.75 25.94 -19.05
N GLY A 526 0.87 25.18 -17.95
CA GLY A 526 -0.25 24.58 -17.22
C GLY A 526 -0.21 24.99 -15.76
N ARG A 527 -1.39 25.11 -15.13
CA ARG A 527 -1.53 25.52 -13.73
C ARG A 527 -1.21 24.39 -12.77
N TYR A 528 -0.24 24.64 -11.91
CA TYR A 528 0.11 23.81 -10.76
C TYR A 528 -0.28 24.53 -9.46
N LEU A 529 -0.49 23.73 -8.42
CA LEU A 529 -0.82 24.23 -7.08
C LEU A 529 -0.02 23.46 -6.03
N MET A 530 0.57 24.20 -5.10
CA MET A 530 1.20 23.70 -3.89
C MET A 530 0.44 24.24 -2.68
N ARG A 531 0.05 23.37 -1.75
CA ARG A 531 -0.43 23.74 -0.42
C ARG A 531 0.49 23.14 0.63
N ALA A 532 0.79 23.91 1.66
CA ALA A 532 1.60 23.48 2.78
C ALA A 532 1.21 24.26 4.03
N TYR A 533 1.88 24.00 5.16
CA TYR A 533 1.85 24.89 6.31
C TYR A 533 3.26 25.13 6.85
N VAL A 534 3.40 26.26 7.54
CA VAL A 534 4.63 26.67 8.21
C VAL A 534 4.83 25.81 9.45
N THR A 535 5.86 24.98 9.48
CA THR A 535 6.15 24.07 10.60
C THR A 535 7.08 24.68 11.65
N ASP A 536 7.84 25.71 11.27
CA ASP A 536 8.56 26.61 12.17
C ASP A 536 8.52 28.04 11.63
N ALA A 537 8.58 29.07 12.47
CA ALA A 537 8.26 30.44 12.06
C ALA A 537 9.20 30.96 10.97
N TRP A 538 8.65 31.48 9.87
CA TRP A 538 9.44 32.07 8.79
C TRP A 538 9.68 33.55 9.07
N THR A 539 10.95 33.95 9.06
CA THR A 539 11.36 35.35 9.11
C THR A 539 11.08 36.08 7.80
N ASN A 540 11.17 35.37 6.68
CA ASN A 540 10.94 35.89 5.33
C ASN A 540 10.53 34.74 4.39
N ALA A 541 9.21 34.62 4.18
CA ALA A 541 8.64 33.66 3.27
C ALA A 541 9.26 33.81 1.88
N THR A 542 9.76 32.71 1.35
CA THR A 542 10.50 32.64 0.09
C THR A 542 9.90 31.56 -0.79
N PHE A 543 9.79 31.86 -2.08
CA PHE A 543 9.33 30.90 -3.09
C PHE A 543 10.46 30.67 -4.09
N SER A 544 10.82 29.39 -4.26
CA SER A 544 11.92 28.97 -5.12
C SER A 544 11.47 27.90 -6.10
N VAL A 545 11.90 28.00 -7.35
CA VAL A 545 11.68 27.01 -8.41
C VAL A 545 13.04 26.55 -8.93
N TYR A 546 13.31 25.26 -8.75
CA TYR A 546 14.54 24.61 -9.15
C TYR A 546 14.39 23.92 -10.51
N ALA A 547 15.39 24.13 -11.37
CA ALA A 547 15.57 23.38 -12.60
C ALA A 547 16.27 22.05 -12.29
N SER A 548 15.48 21.02 -11.96
CA SER A 548 16.02 19.75 -11.48
C SER A 548 16.65 18.93 -12.60
N THR A 549 16.05 18.88 -13.79
CA THR A 549 16.68 18.29 -14.99
C THR A 549 17.70 19.25 -15.61
N PRO A 550 18.99 18.89 -15.69
CA PRO A 550 20.01 19.72 -16.31
C PRO A 550 20.02 19.58 -17.84
N GLY A 551 20.48 20.61 -18.54
CA GLY A 551 20.46 20.66 -20.00
C GLY A 551 19.05 20.69 -20.59
N ALA A 552 18.93 20.47 -21.90
CA ALA A 552 17.66 20.34 -22.60
C ALA A 552 16.74 21.59 -22.62
N GLY A 553 17.29 22.79 -22.80
CA GLY A 553 16.52 24.01 -23.11
C GLY A 553 15.73 24.60 -21.93
N PHE A 554 14.83 25.55 -22.21
CA PHE A 554 14.17 26.35 -21.18
C PHE A 554 12.99 25.65 -20.50
N TYR A 555 12.93 25.79 -19.18
CA TYR A 555 11.70 25.76 -18.39
C TYR A 555 10.95 27.08 -18.60
N ARG A 556 9.62 27.04 -18.49
CA ARG A 556 8.77 28.24 -18.57
C ARG A 556 8.03 28.41 -17.27
N LEU A 557 8.02 29.62 -16.73
CA LEU A 557 7.33 30.00 -15.49
C LEU A 557 6.52 31.26 -15.74
N ASP A 558 5.29 31.25 -15.27
CA ASP A 558 4.38 32.40 -15.36
C ASP A 558 3.31 32.36 -14.25
N ASN A 559 2.57 33.46 -14.08
CA ASN A 559 1.41 33.62 -13.20
C ASN A 559 1.60 33.07 -11.78
N VAL A 560 2.76 33.36 -11.18
CA VAL A 560 3.10 32.91 -9.83
C VAL A 560 2.39 33.77 -8.78
N SER A 561 1.71 33.11 -7.85
CA SER A 561 1.12 33.74 -6.66
C SER A 561 1.35 32.88 -5.43
N VAL A 562 1.68 33.52 -4.32
CA VAL A 562 1.80 32.88 -3.00
C VAL A 562 0.94 33.65 -2.01
N GLN A 563 0.13 32.95 -1.23
CA GLN A 563 -0.77 33.55 -0.25
C GLN A 563 -0.74 32.76 1.06
N ALA A 564 -0.76 33.46 2.19
CA ALA A 564 -1.11 32.86 3.47
C ALA A 564 -2.63 32.66 3.52
N ARG A 565 -3.05 31.46 3.91
CA ARG A 565 -4.45 31.01 3.91
C ARG A 565 -4.85 30.47 5.29
N PRO A 566 -5.05 31.30 6.32
CA PRO A 566 -5.26 30.83 7.70
C PRO A 566 -6.42 29.85 7.88
N THR A 567 -7.43 29.91 7.01
CA THR A 567 -8.65 29.07 7.06
C THR A 567 -8.58 27.83 6.17
N LEU A 568 -7.52 27.67 5.38
CA LEU A 568 -7.35 26.53 4.49
C LEU A 568 -7.06 25.28 5.30
N LEU A 569 -7.85 24.23 5.06
CA LEU A 569 -7.51 22.90 5.52
C LEU A 569 -6.39 22.34 4.65
N VAL A 570 -5.30 21.95 5.29
CA VAL A 570 -4.20 21.21 4.66
C VAL A 570 -3.98 19.90 5.40
N VAL A 571 -3.57 18.85 4.68
CA VAL A 571 -3.21 17.56 5.28
C VAL A 571 -1.71 17.40 5.51
N GLY A 572 -0.92 18.39 5.09
CA GLY A 572 0.54 18.35 5.08
C GLY A 572 1.05 19.15 3.88
N VAL A 573 1.85 18.53 3.02
CA VAL A 573 2.24 19.12 1.72
C VAL A 573 1.43 18.47 0.60
N GLU A 574 0.80 19.29 -0.25
CA GLU A 574 -0.08 18.85 -1.31
C GLU A 574 0.38 19.44 -2.64
N CYS A 575 0.65 18.58 -3.62
CA CYS A 575 1.22 18.93 -4.91
C CYS A 575 0.25 18.52 -6.02
N TYR A 576 -0.41 19.51 -6.62
CA TYR A 576 -1.42 19.34 -7.65
C TYR A 576 -0.89 19.75 -9.01
N GLU A 577 -1.18 18.93 -10.00
CA GLU A 577 -0.80 19.10 -11.40
C GLU A 577 -2.00 19.61 -12.23
N PRO A 578 -1.77 20.05 -13.47
CA PRO A 578 -2.86 20.42 -14.36
C PRO A 578 -3.87 19.29 -14.52
N GLY A 579 -5.10 19.51 -14.08
CA GLY A 579 -6.20 18.54 -14.16
C GLY A 579 -6.47 17.75 -12.89
N SER A 580 -5.66 17.91 -11.83
CA SER A 580 -5.95 17.30 -10.52
C SER A 580 -7.26 17.82 -9.94
N ILE A 581 -7.97 16.96 -9.19
CA ILE A 581 -9.14 17.38 -8.42
C ILE A 581 -8.64 18.06 -7.14
N THR A 582 -8.72 19.39 -7.11
CA THR A 582 -8.36 20.17 -5.92
C THR A 582 -9.55 20.25 -4.96
N PRO A 583 -9.39 19.96 -3.66
CA PRO A 583 -10.45 20.19 -2.68
C PRO A 583 -10.87 21.66 -2.69
N PRO A 584 -12.19 21.96 -2.66
CA PRO A 584 -12.67 23.33 -2.62
C PRO A 584 -12.14 24.03 -1.36
N LEU A 585 -11.80 25.32 -1.49
CA LEU A 585 -11.54 26.17 -0.33
C LEU A 585 -12.76 26.09 0.58
N ILE A 586 -12.59 25.59 1.80
CA ILE A 586 -13.65 25.67 2.81
C ILE A 586 -13.70 27.13 3.26
N VAL A 587 -14.42 27.95 2.50
CA VAL A 587 -14.82 29.28 2.96
C VAL A 587 -15.85 29.05 4.05
N ARG A 588 -15.41 29.07 5.32
CA ARG A 588 -16.39 29.23 6.41
C ARG A 588 -17.09 30.56 6.15
N PRO A 589 -18.44 30.62 6.11
CA PRO A 589 -19.13 31.89 6.13
C PRO A 589 -18.60 32.68 7.33
N ASP A 590 -18.33 33.97 7.14
CA ASP A 590 -17.92 34.89 8.20
C ASP A 590 -18.59 34.53 9.53
N ALA A 591 -17.82 34.50 10.60
CA ALA A 591 -18.28 34.19 11.97
C ALA A 591 -19.38 35.17 12.50
N ALA A 592 -19.91 36.04 11.66
CA ALA A 592 -20.98 36.98 11.96
C ALA A 592 -22.41 36.44 11.76
N GLN A 593 -22.62 35.20 11.29
CA GLN A 593 -23.98 34.75 10.91
C GLN A 593 -24.46 33.38 11.39
N ILE A 594 -23.72 32.62 12.20
CA ILE A 594 -24.28 31.39 12.80
C ILE A 594 -23.81 31.24 14.25
N GLU A 595 -24.57 31.84 15.17
CA GLU A 595 -24.65 31.40 16.56
C GLU A 595 -25.76 30.33 16.65
N PRO A 596 -25.45 29.02 16.66
CA PRO A 596 -26.43 28.06 17.12
C PRO A 596 -26.52 28.22 18.64
N THR A 597 -27.68 28.67 19.13
CA THR A 597 -27.98 28.75 20.56
C THR A 597 -28.06 27.33 21.13
N ILE A 598 -26.91 26.76 21.50
CA ILE A 598 -26.85 25.54 22.30
C ILE A 598 -26.70 25.99 23.75
N ALA A 599 -27.79 25.94 24.48
CA ALA A 599 -27.76 26.06 25.93
C ALA A 599 -27.00 24.84 26.51
N LEU A 600 -25.74 25.04 26.88
CA LEU A 600 -25.00 24.08 27.70
C LEU A 600 -25.51 24.17 29.15
N PRO A 601 -25.72 23.03 29.84
CA PRO A 601 -25.96 23.05 31.27
C PRO A 601 -24.71 23.56 31.98
N VAL A 602 -24.90 24.54 32.88
CA VAL A 602 -23.86 25.08 33.74
C VAL A 602 -23.31 23.96 34.63
N VAL A 603 -22.10 23.48 34.33
CA VAL A 603 -21.30 22.70 35.28
C VAL A 603 -20.31 23.68 35.90
N VAL A 604 -20.56 24.04 37.15
CA VAL A 604 -19.61 24.78 37.99
C VAL A 604 -18.51 23.81 38.41
N PRO A 605 -17.22 24.05 38.11
CA PRO A 605 -16.14 23.27 38.68
C PRO A 605 -16.01 23.62 40.17
N TYR A 606 -16.30 22.66 41.04
CA TYR A 606 -15.94 22.72 42.45
C TYR A 606 -14.42 22.53 42.58
N ALA A 607 -13.71 23.59 42.96
CA ALA A 607 -12.33 23.49 43.43
C ALA A 607 -12.36 23.21 44.94
N PRO A 608 -11.77 22.09 45.44
CA PRO A 608 -11.69 21.84 46.87
C PRO A 608 -10.80 22.89 47.55
N GLU A 609 -11.28 23.37 48.69
CA GLU A 609 -10.60 24.36 49.53
C GLU A 609 -9.25 23.80 50.02
N GLY A 610 -8.14 24.36 49.53
CA GLY A 610 -6.77 23.94 49.88
C GLY A 610 -5.80 23.70 48.71
N ALA A 611 -6.21 23.91 47.45
CA ALA A 611 -5.28 23.81 46.32
C ALA A 611 -4.24 24.96 46.34
N PRO A 612 -2.93 24.67 46.34
CA PRO A 612 -1.88 25.70 46.34
C PRO A 612 -1.85 26.46 45.01
N ALA A 613 -1.49 27.75 45.07
CA ALA A 613 -1.37 28.62 43.90
C ALA A 613 -0.28 28.13 42.93
N GLU A 614 -0.60 28.03 41.64
CA GLU A 614 0.39 27.78 40.59
C GLU A 614 1.47 28.87 40.58
N ILE A 615 2.72 28.40 40.58
CA ILE A 615 3.94 29.21 40.50
C ILE A 615 4.17 29.53 39.03
N PRO A 616 4.40 30.80 38.63
CA PRO A 616 4.71 31.13 37.24
C PRO A 616 6.09 30.58 36.87
N LEU A 617 6.16 29.73 35.85
CA LEU A 617 7.41 29.39 35.17
C LEU A 617 7.84 30.57 34.30
N LEU A 618 8.64 31.45 34.90
CA LEU A 618 9.54 32.37 34.21
C LEU A 618 10.71 31.55 33.64
N ILE A 619 10.65 31.22 32.35
CA ILE A 619 11.85 30.83 31.59
C ILE A 619 12.15 31.96 30.61
N GLN A 620 13.27 32.65 30.85
CA GLN A 620 13.89 33.50 29.84
C GLN A 620 14.51 32.60 28.76
N PRO A 621 14.37 32.92 27.46
CA PRO A 621 15.05 32.17 26.42
C PRO A 621 16.57 32.40 26.55
N ALA A 622 17.31 31.30 26.69
CA ALA A 622 18.74 31.30 26.47
C ALA A 622 18.96 31.56 24.97
N ALA A 623 19.55 32.71 24.66
CA ALA A 623 20.09 32.98 23.35
C ALA A 623 21.29 32.05 23.14
N GLU A 624 21.16 31.11 22.21
CA GLU A 624 22.31 30.49 21.57
C GLU A 624 22.08 30.58 20.06
N GLN A 625 22.82 31.52 19.48
CA GLN A 625 22.80 31.88 18.08
C GLN A 625 23.82 30.97 17.39
N GLU A 626 23.39 29.81 16.89
CA GLU A 626 24.24 28.97 16.05
C GLU A 626 24.14 29.45 14.60
N THR A 627 25.23 30.04 14.11
CA THR A 627 25.44 30.32 12.70
C THR A 627 25.57 29.02 11.91
N GLU A 628 24.53 28.66 11.17
CA GLU A 628 24.58 27.59 10.18
C GLU A 628 25.60 27.96 9.09
N THR A 629 26.65 27.15 8.96
CA THR A 629 27.61 27.28 7.87
C THR A 629 27.02 26.59 6.66
N ILE A 630 26.57 27.41 5.71
CA ILE A 630 26.04 27.07 4.40
C ILE A 630 26.85 25.92 3.78
N SER A 631 26.32 24.71 3.83
CA SER A 631 26.82 23.58 3.05
C SER A 631 25.69 22.62 2.68
N ALA A 632 25.45 22.54 1.36
CA ALA A 632 24.72 21.50 0.64
C ALA A 632 23.27 21.20 1.07
N GLU A 633 22.34 21.92 0.44
CA GLU A 633 21.12 21.39 -0.20
C GLU A 633 20.02 20.77 0.70
N GLY A 634 18.78 21.22 0.47
CA GLY A 634 17.64 20.32 0.57
C GLY A 634 17.94 19.10 -0.29
N SER A 635 18.22 17.94 0.32
CA SER A 635 18.94 16.82 -0.31
C SER A 635 18.21 16.24 -1.53
N VAL A 636 18.38 16.91 -2.68
CA VAL A 636 18.09 16.42 -4.03
C VAL A 636 19.27 16.69 -4.98
N THR A 637 20.51 16.77 -4.47
CA THR A 637 21.60 16.25 -5.30
C THR A 637 21.31 14.78 -5.51
N GLU A 638 20.88 14.47 -6.73
CA GLU A 638 20.79 13.12 -7.27
C GLU A 638 22.16 12.45 -7.29
#